data_AF-A0A6A6LQC2-F1
#
_entry.id   AF-A0A6A6LQC2-F1
#
_cell.length_a   1.000
_cell.length_b   1.000
_cell.length_c   1.000
_cell.angle_alpha   90.00
_cell.angle_beta   90.00
_cell.angle_gamma   90.00
#
_symmetry.space_group_name_H-M   'P 1'
#
loop_
_entity.id
_entity.type
_entity.pdbx_description
1 polymer ?
#
loop_
_entity_poly.entity_id
_entity_poly.type
_entity_poly.pdbx_seq_one_letter_code
_entity_poly.pdbx_strand_id
1 'polypeptide(L)'
;MALSLSMMQKYQEIDENAAYSIAFQRVGMNWAKYVVALGALKGITTVLLVGALGQARYTTHIARAHMIPPWFALVHPKTGTPINATLLITISSALIAFFSSLNVLSSLLSLSTLFIFMMMAVALLVRRYYVRETTPRKNLLKLVAFLLIITASSIGTSAYWGLKPSGWVGYIITVPLWFLGTIGMHMTLPQQRTPKFWGVPLVPWLPSLSIATNIFLMGSLGAWAFLRFGICTVVMLLYYVFFGLHATYTWPISNRKLLHLKLRMMTLLEKGLEPLYPSSFNPQPAINNL
;
A
#
# COMPACT_ATOMS: atom_id res chain seq x y z
N MET A 1 9.95 -7.72 -22.50
CA MET A 1 9.38 -8.96 -21.96
C MET A 1 8.18 -9.42 -22.77
N ALA A 2 7.02 -8.74 -22.73
CA ALA A 2 5.88 -9.12 -23.57
C ALA A 2 6.17 -9.05 -25.09
N LEU A 3 6.78 -7.95 -25.55
CA LEU A 3 7.09 -7.75 -26.99
C LEU A 3 8.11 -8.75 -27.54
N SER A 4 9.13 -9.10 -26.76
CA SER A 4 10.15 -10.09 -27.15
C SER A 4 9.55 -11.48 -27.28
N LEU A 5 8.64 -11.85 -26.38
CA LEU A 5 7.97 -13.16 -26.41
C LEU A 5 7.00 -13.26 -27.59
N SER A 6 6.21 -12.22 -27.85
CA SER A 6 5.26 -12.18 -28.97
C SER A 6 5.92 -12.16 -30.35
N MET A 7 7.19 -11.74 -30.44
CA MET A 7 7.99 -11.87 -31.67
C MET A 7 8.53 -13.29 -31.86
N MET A 8 8.76 -14.04 -30.78
CA MET A 8 9.26 -15.42 -30.84
C MET A 8 8.14 -16.44 -31.06
N GLN A 9 6.94 -16.19 -30.54
CA GLN A 9 5.83 -17.12 -30.60
C GLN A 9 4.50 -16.39 -30.77
N LYS A 10 3.59 -16.96 -31.57
CA LYS A 10 2.24 -16.44 -31.76
C LYS A 10 1.49 -16.43 -30.42
N TYR A 11 0.76 -15.35 -30.16
CA TYR A 11 0.06 -15.10 -28.88
C TYR A 11 -0.80 -16.28 -28.40
N GLN A 12 -1.41 -17.02 -29.32
CA GLN A 12 -2.32 -18.13 -29.02
C GLN A 12 -1.63 -19.39 -28.48
N GLU A 13 -0.30 -19.51 -28.66
CA GLU A 13 0.45 -20.73 -28.33
C GLU A 13 1.35 -20.55 -27.09
N ILE A 14 1.32 -19.37 -26.47
CA ILE A 14 2.11 -19.06 -25.29
C ILE A 14 1.52 -19.81 -24.08
N ASP A 15 2.33 -20.66 -23.47
CA ASP A 15 1.98 -21.37 -22.25
C ASP A 15 2.06 -20.43 -21.03
N GLU A 16 1.03 -20.44 -20.18
CA GLU A 16 0.93 -19.57 -19.00
C GLU A 16 1.92 -19.95 -17.89
N ASN A 17 2.28 -21.23 -17.76
CA ASN A 17 3.12 -21.73 -16.67
C ASN A 17 4.62 -21.64 -16.99
N ALA A 18 4.99 -21.77 -18.27
CA ALA A 18 6.38 -21.81 -18.70
C ALA A 18 6.64 -21.06 -20.02
N ALA A 19 6.10 -19.84 -20.14
CA ALA A 19 6.16 -19.00 -21.34
C ALA A 19 7.55 -18.94 -22.00
N TYR A 20 8.60 -18.56 -21.26
CA TYR A 20 9.94 -18.39 -21.84
C TYR A 20 10.64 -19.72 -22.14
N SER A 21 10.57 -20.68 -21.22
CA SER A 21 11.23 -21.98 -21.38
C SER A 21 10.69 -22.75 -22.59
N ILE A 22 9.37 -22.68 -22.82
CA ILE A 22 8.73 -23.31 -23.98
C ILE A 22 9.00 -22.52 -25.25
N ALA A 23 9.00 -21.18 -25.20
CA ALA A 23 9.35 -20.35 -26.35
C ALA A 23 10.76 -20.66 -26.89
N PHE A 24 11.77 -20.79 -26.02
CA PHE A 24 13.13 -21.16 -26.45
C PHE A 24 13.23 -22.59 -27.00
N GLN A 25 12.42 -23.51 -26.47
CA GLN A 25 12.33 -24.87 -26.99
C GLN A 25 11.73 -24.90 -28.40
N ARG A 26 10.71 -24.07 -28.68
CA ARG A 26 10.07 -23.95 -30.01
C ARG A 26 11.01 -23.36 -31.07
N VAL A 27 11.91 -22.47 -30.67
CA VAL A 27 12.94 -21.89 -31.54
C VAL A 27 14.14 -22.83 -31.75
N GLY A 28 14.16 -24.00 -31.08
CA GLY A 28 15.23 -25.00 -31.19
C GLY A 28 16.45 -24.77 -30.29
N MET A 29 16.41 -23.76 -29.42
CA MET A 29 17.50 -23.41 -28.50
C MET A 29 17.36 -24.11 -27.13
N ASN A 30 17.61 -25.41 -27.09
CA ASN A 30 17.45 -26.23 -25.88
C ASN A 30 18.40 -25.84 -24.73
N TRP A 31 19.59 -25.29 -25.02
CA TRP A 31 20.52 -24.81 -23.99
C TRP A 31 19.96 -23.58 -23.24
N ALA A 32 19.32 -22.66 -23.97
CA ALA A 32 18.79 -21.41 -23.42
C ALA A 32 17.63 -21.66 -22.45
N LYS A 33 16.84 -22.72 -22.69
CA LYS A 33 15.78 -23.18 -21.77
C LYS A 33 16.30 -23.39 -20.34
N TYR A 34 17.41 -24.10 -20.18
CA TYR A 34 17.97 -24.41 -18.86
C TYR A 34 18.55 -23.16 -18.19
N VAL A 35 19.23 -22.30 -18.95
CA VAL A 35 19.79 -21.04 -18.43
C VAL A 35 18.68 -20.12 -17.93
N VAL A 36 17.60 -19.96 -18.70
CA VAL A 36 16.46 -19.13 -18.32
C VAL A 36 15.69 -19.73 -17.14
N ALA A 37 15.52 -21.06 -17.09
CA ALA A 37 14.88 -21.71 -15.95
C ALA A 37 15.68 -21.53 -14.64
N LEU A 38 17.01 -21.66 -14.68
CA LEU A 38 17.87 -21.38 -13.53
C LEU A 38 17.82 -19.91 -13.12
N GLY A 39 17.82 -19.00 -14.10
CA GLY A 39 17.65 -17.56 -13.87
C GLY A 39 16.31 -17.23 -13.21
N ALA A 40 15.22 -17.83 -13.69
CA ALA A 40 13.88 -17.66 -13.13
C ALA A 40 13.82 -18.20 -11.69
N LEU A 41 14.35 -19.40 -11.43
CA LEU A 41 14.38 -19.98 -10.09
C LEU A 41 15.15 -19.10 -9.09
N LYS A 42 16.35 -18.63 -9.47
CA LYS A 42 17.15 -17.72 -8.65
C LYS A 42 16.51 -16.34 -8.49
N GLY A 43 15.83 -15.85 -9.53
CA GLY A 43 15.08 -14.59 -9.48
C GLY A 43 13.91 -14.66 -8.49
N ILE A 44 13.12 -15.73 -8.53
CA ILE A 44 11.97 -15.90 -7.62
C ILE A 44 12.44 -16.01 -6.17
N THR A 45 13.50 -16.78 -5.87
CA THR A 45 14.02 -16.91 -4.50
C THR A 45 14.57 -15.60 -3.95
N THR A 46 15.27 -14.80 -4.77
CA THR A 46 15.78 -13.49 -4.35
C THR A 46 14.65 -12.49 -4.09
N VAL A 47 13.62 -12.43 -4.94
CA VAL A 47 12.46 -11.55 -4.73
C VAL A 47 11.69 -11.94 -3.47
N LEU A 48 11.51 -13.25 -3.21
CA LEU A 48 10.87 -13.72 -1.97
C LEU A 48 11.66 -13.29 -0.72
N LEU A 49 12.98 -13.41 -0.75
CA LEU A 49 13.84 -12.99 0.37
C LEU A 49 13.75 -11.48 0.62
N VAL A 50 13.86 -10.66 -0.43
CA VAL A 50 13.76 -9.20 -0.31
C VAL A 50 12.38 -8.77 0.17
N GLY A 51 11.32 -9.43 -0.32
CA GLY A 51 9.94 -9.19 0.11
C GLY A 51 9.73 -9.47 1.59
N ALA A 52 10.20 -10.63 2.07
CA ALA A 52 10.10 -11.01 3.48
C ALA A 52 10.82 -10.01 4.40
N LEU A 53 12.03 -9.58 4.03
CA LEU A 53 12.80 -8.59 4.80
C LEU A 53 12.12 -7.21 4.83
N GLY A 54 11.55 -6.77 3.71
CA GLY A 54 10.82 -5.50 3.61
C GLY A 54 9.55 -5.49 4.46
N GLN A 55 8.75 -6.56 4.37
CA GLN A 55 7.52 -6.70 5.14
C GLN A 55 7.79 -6.77 6.64
N ALA A 56 8.85 -7.48 7.08
CA ALA A 56 9.21 -7.57 8.49
C ALA A 56 9.47 -6.18 9.10
N ARG A 57 10.21 -5.31 8.40
CA ARG A 57 10.48 -3.94 8.85
C ARG A 57 9.21 -3.11 8.94
N TYR A 58 8.34 -3.20 7.94
CA TYR A 58 7.06 -2.50 7.94
C TYR A 58 6.20 -2.91 9.14
N THR A 59 6.10 -4.20 9.43
CA THR A 59 5.36 -4.73 10.58
C THR A 59 5.96 -4.29 11.91
N THR A 60 7.28 -4.23 12.06
CA THR A 60 7.92 -3.68 13.27
C THR A 60 7.55 -2.21 13.50
N HIS A 61 7.51 -1.40 12.44
CA HIS A 61 7.07 -0.01 12.55
C HIS A 61 5.58 0.11 12.91
N ILE A 62 4.72 -0.74 12.35
CA ILE A 62 3.30 -0.81 12.73
C ILE A 62 3.15 -1.22 14.21
N ALA A 63 3.94 -2.18 14.67
CA ALA A 63 3.92 -2.62 16.07
C ALA A 63 4.42 -1.53 17.03
N ARG A 64 5.42 -0.72 16.63
CA ARG A 64 5.85 0.47 17.38
C ARG A 64 4.77 1.55 17.45
N ALA A 65 3.92 1.66 16.43
CA ALA A 65 2.73 2.50 16.45
C ALA A 65 1.58 1.89 17.28
N HIS A 66 1.79 0.76 17.97
CA HIS A 66 0.81 0.07 18.81
C HIS A 66 -0.47 -0.35 18.08
N MET A 67 -0.42 -0.50 16.75
CA MET A 67 -1.53 -1.05 15.97
C MET A 67 -1.63 -2.57 16.06
N ILE A 68 -0.55 -3.24 16.46
CA ILE A 68 -0.36 -4.70 16.59
C ILE A 68 0.39 -4.92 17.92
N PRO A 69 0.28 -6.07 18.63
CA PRO A 69 0.94 -6.26 19.92
C PRO A 69 2.43 -5.88 19.92
N PRO A 70 2.91 -5.19 20.98
CA PRO A 70 4.27 -4.64 21.03
C PRO A 70 5.37 -5.72 21.03
N TRP A 71 5.01 -6.98 21.27
CA TRP A 71 5.92 -8.12 21.15
C TRP A 71 6.53 -8.26 19.74
N PHE A 72 5.82 -7.83 18.70
CA PHE A 72 6.33 -7.82 17.32
C PHE A 72 7.22 -6.61 17.00
N ALA A 73 7.29 -5.63 17.91
CA ALA A 73 8.20 -4.49 17.79
C ALA A 73 9.63 -4.81 18.29
N LEU A 74 9.81 -5.94 19.00
CA LEU A 74 11.08 -6.34 19.59
C LEU A 74 12.10 -6.69 18.51
N VAL A 75 13.28 -6.06 18.58
CA VAL A 75 14.42 -6.31 17.70
C VAL A 75 15.49 -7.04 18.50
N HIS A 76 16.06 -8.09 17.93
CA HIS A 76 17.09 -8.87 18.63
C HIS A 76 18.41 -8.07 18.75
N PRO A 77 19.01 -7.96 19.95
CA PRO A 77 20.09 -6.99 20.22
C PRO A 77 21.41 -7.32 19.52
N LYS A 78 21.70 -8.60 19.22
CA LYS A 78 22.96 -8.98 18.55
C LYS A 78 22.88 -8.92 17.02
N THR A 79 21.70 -9.14 16.45
CA THR A 79 21.52 -9.24 14.98
C THR A 79 20.87 -8.00 14.38
N GLY A 80 20.23 -7.15 15.20
CA GLY A 80 19.50 -5.97 14.72
C GLY A 80 18.28 -6.31 13.86
N THR A 81 17.83 -7.57 13.86
CA THR A 81 16.73 -8.06 13.02
C THR A 81 15.46 -8.32 13.84
N PRO A 82 14.27 -7.95 13.32
CA PRO A 82 13.00 -8.24 13.97
C PRO A 82 12.55 -9.67 13.68
N ILE A 83 13.10 -10.63 14.44
CA ILE A 83 12.86 -12.08 14.23
C ILE A 83 11.37 -12.41 14.40
N ASN A 84 10.72 -11.89 15.45
CA ASN A 84 9.31 -12.15 15.75
C ASN A 84 8.36 -11.67 14.64
N ALA A 85 8.61 -10.48 14.09
CA ALA A 85 7.81 -9.94 12.99
C ALA A 85 8.06 -10.72 11.69
N THR A 86 9.30 -11.13 11.45
CA THR A 86 9.66 -11.94 10.26
C THR A 86 8.92 -13.27 10.30
N LEU A 87 8.98 -13.97 11.44
CA LEU A 87 8.33 -15.27 11.62
C LEU A 87 6.82 -15.20 11.41
N LEU A 88 6.15 -14.20 11.98
CA LEU A 88 4.71 -13.98 11.82
C LEU A 88 4.32 -13.87 10.35
N ILE A 89 5.03 -13.03 9.59
CA ILE A 89 4.71 -12.75 8.19
C ILE A 89 5.02 -13.96 7.32
N THR A 90 6.16 -14.62 7.53
CA THR A 90 6.53 -15.80 6.74
C THR A 90 5.56 -16.95 6.98
N ILE A 91 5.20 -17.23 8.24
CA ILE A 91 4.24 -18.30 8.56
C ILE A 91 2.85 -17.99 8.00
N SER A 92 2.35 -16.77 8.20
CA SER A 92 1.04 -16.37 7.68
C SER A 92 1.00 -16.40 6.14
N SER A 93 2.05 -15.91 5.48
CA SER A 93 2.18 -15.97 4.02
C SER A 93 2.27 -17.40 3.48
N ALA A 94 3.00 -18.29 4.16
CA ALA A 94 3.11 -19.70 3.80
C ALA A 94 1.77 -20.44 3.94
N LEU A 95 1.03 -20.15 5.02
CA LEU A 95 -0.31 -20.68 5.23
C LEU A 95 -1.26 -20.24 4.12
N ILE A 96 -1.28 -18.94 3.79
CA ILE A 96 -2.12 -18.41 2.71
C ILE A 96 -1.72 -19.02 1.36
N ALA A 97 -0.42 -19.14 1.08
CA ALA A 97 0.08 -19.75 -0.16
C ALA A 97 -0.27 -21.24 -0.27
N PHE A 98 -0.32 -21.96 0.85
CA PHE A 98 -0.68 -23.38 0.87
C PHE A 98 -2.18 -23.61 0.61
N PHE A 99 -3.04 -22.75 1.15
CA PHE A 99 -4.50 -22.89 1.03
C PHE A 99 -5.13 -22.12 -0.14
N SER A 100 -4.39 -21.25 -0.82
CA SER A 100 -4.93 -20.36 -1.87
C SER A 100 -4.39 -20.69 -3.26
N SER A 101 -5.24 -20.60 -4.28
CA SER A 101 -4.83 -20.78 -5.67
C SER A 101 -4.14 -19.54 -6.23
N LEU A 102 -3.13 -19.76 -7.09
CA LEU A 102 -2.33 -18.69 -7.69
C LEU A 102 -3.18 -17.65 -8.41
N ASN A 103 -4.20 -18.08 -9.18
CA ASN A 103 -5.06 -17.17 -9.93
C ASN A 103 -5.90 -16.25 -9.01
N VAL A 104 -6.36 -16.77 -7.87
CA VAL A 104 -7.09 -15.96 -6.89
C VAL A 104 -6.16 -14.94 -6.25
N LEU A 105 -4.96 -15.38 -5.85
CA LEU A 105 -3.97 -14.53 -5.22
C LEU A 105 -3.44 -13.44 -6.17
N SER A 106 -3.14 -13.78 -7.42
CA SER A 106 -2.64 -12.83 -8.43
C SER A 106 -3.69 -11.78 -8.78
N SER A 107 -4.96 -12.17 -8.91
CA SER A 107 -6.08 -11.24 -9.15
C SER A 107 -6.25 -10.25 -7.99
N LEU A 108 -6.18 -10.76 -6.74
CA LEU A 108 -6.26 -9.94 -5.52
C LEU A 108 -5.06 -8.98 -5.38
N LEU A 109 -3.85 -9.47 -5.62
CA LEU A 109 -2.63 -8.67 -5.55
C LEU A 109 -2.61 -7.58 -6.62
N SER A 110 -3.04 -7.89 -7.85
CA SER A 110 -3.10 -6.92 -8.94
C SER A 110 -4.09 -5.79 -8.63
N LEU A 111 -5.30 -6.13 -8.18
CA LEU A 111 -6.30 -5.15 -7.76
C LEU A 111 -5.78 -4.27 -6.60
N SER A 112 -5.15 -4.89 -5.60
CA SER A 112 -4.62 -4.18 -4.43
C SER A 112 -3.47 -3.21 -4.79
N THR A 113 -2.55 -3.65 -5.66
CA THR A 113 -1.41 -2.82 -6.09
C THR A 113 -1.86 -1.64 -6.95
N LEU A 114 -2.80 -1.86 -7.89
CA LEU A 114 -3.41 -0.78 -8.68
C LEU A 114 -4.14 0.23 -7.78
N PHE A 115 -4.86 -0.25 -6.76
CA PHE A 115 -5.53 0.60 -5.79
C PHE A 115 -4.55 1.44 -4.96
N ILE A 116 -3.46 0.84 -4.46
CA ILE A 116 -2.41 1.56 -3.73
C ILE A 116 -1.74 2.60 -4.63
N PHE A 117 -1.43 2.28 -5.88
CA PHE A 117 -0.83 3.24 -6.81
C PHE A 117 -1.77 4.40 -7.14
N MET A 118 -3.07 4.14 -7.29
CA MET A 118 -4.07 5.19 -7.43
C MET A 118 -4.09 6.10 -6.19
N MET A 119 -4.17 5.54 -4.98
CA MET A 119 -4.14 6.32 -3.74
C MET A 119 -2.84 7.11 -3.58
N MET A 120 -1.69 6.53 -3.97
CA MET A 120 -0.39 7.21 -3.94
C MET A 120 -0.37 8.41 -4.89
N ALA A 121 -0.91 8.27 -6.11
CA ALA A 121 -1.02 9.38 -7.05
C ALA A 121 -1.92 10.52 -6.52
N VAL A 122 -3.05 10.18 -5.89
CA VAL A 122 -3.91 11.15 -5.20
C VAL A 122 -3.15 11.82 -4.03
N ALA A 123 -2.44 11.04 -3.21
CA ALA A 123 -1.68 11.56 -2.09
C ALA A 123 -0.55 12.52 -2.53
N LEU A 124 0.09 12.26 -3.67
CA LEU A 124 1.08 13.16 -4.26
C LEU A 124 0.46 14.49 -4.69
N LEU A 125 -0.72 14.46 -5.34
CA LEU A 125 -1.46 15.68 -5.71
C LEU A 125 -1.88 16.47 -4.46
N VAL A 126 -2.46 15.80 -3.46
CA VAL A 126 -2.83 16.43 -2.19
C VAL A 126 -1.59 17.04 -1.52
N ARG A 127 -0.47 16.31 -1.44
CA ARG A 127 0.77 16.81 -0.84
C ARG A 127 1.34 18.04 -1.57
N ARG A 128 1.08 18.19 -2.87
CA ARG A 128 1.58 19.31 -3.69
C ARG A 128 0.75 20.58 -3.53
N TYR A 129 -0.57 20.44 -3.46
CA TYR A 129 -1.52 21.55 -3.50
C TYR A 129 -2.13 21.90 -2.14
N TYR A 130 -1.95 21.05 -1.11
CA TYR A 130 -2.46 21.29 0.24
C TYR A 130 -1.34 21.48 1.27
N VAL A 131 -1.46 22.53 2.08
CA VAL A 131 -0.61 22.82 3.24
C VAL A 131 -1.52 23.29 4.37
N ARG A 132 -1.42 22.63 5.54
CA ARG A 132 -2.39 22.71 6.65
C ARG A 132 -2.61 24.12 7.24
N GLU A 133 -1.79 25.12 6.87
CA GLU A 133 -1.83 26.45 7.46
C GLU A 133 -1.94 27.61 6.46
N THR A 134 -1.64 27.39 5.17
CA THR A 134 -1.62 28.48 4.17
C THR A 134 -2.78 28.42 3.18
N THR A 135 -3.42 27.26 3.01
CA THR A 135 -4.46 27.10 1.98
C THR A 135 -5.85 27.46 2.50
N PRO A 136 -6.56 28.42 1.87
CA PRO A 136 -7.93 28.73 2.25
C PRO A 136 -8.87 27.55 1.95
N ARG A 137 -9.90 27.36 2.78
CA ARG A 137 -10.88 26.25 2.65
C ARG A 137 -11.51 26.17 1.24
N LYS A 138 -11.68 27.30 0.57
CA LYS A 138 -12.17 27.39 -0.82
C LYS A 138 -11.24 26.66 -1.80
N ASN A 139 -9.92 26.75 -1.65
CA ASN A 139 -8.96 26.08 -2.52
C ASN A 139 -8.87 24.58 -2.22
N LEU A 140 -9.02 24.18 -0.95
CA LEU A 140 -9.16 22.77 -0.59
C LEU A 140 -10.41 22.15 -1.24
N LEU A 141 -11.55 22.83 -1.17
CA LEU A 141 -12.78 22.33 -1.76
C LEU A 141 -12.66 22.19 -3.29
N LYS A 142 -12.02 23.17 -3.95
CA LYS A 142 -11.69 23.10 -5.38
C LYS A 142 -10.76 21.93 -5.70
N LEU A 143 -9.71 21.72 -4.91
CA LEU A 143 -8.79 20.59 -5.05
C LEU A 143 -9.53 19.26 -4.95
N VAL A 144 -10.36 19.08 -3.92
CA VAL A 144 -11.17 17.86 -3.75
C VAL A 144 -12.15 17.70 -4.91
N ALA A 145 -12.81 18.76 -5.37
CA ALA A 145 -13.72 18.72 -6.51
C ALA A 145 -13.00 18.27 -7.80
N PHE A 146 -11.84 18.84 -8.12
CA PHE A 146 -11.06 18.42 -9.30
C PHE A 146 -10.56 16.99 -9.19
N LEU A 147 -10.11 16.55 -8.01
CA LEU A 147 -9.70 15.16 -7.80
C LEU A 147 -10.88 14.20 -7.98
N LEU A 148 -12.07 14.55 -7.48
CA LEU A 148 -13.29 13.76 -7.69
C LEU A 148 -13.72 13.74 -9.16
N ILE A 149 -13.57 14.85 -9.89
CA ILE A 149 -13.83 14.89 -11.34
C ILE A 149 -12.86 13.95 -12.08
N ILE A 150 -11.57 13.99 -11.75
CA ILE A 150 -10.55 13.13 -12.35
C ILE A 150 -10.83 11.65 -12.06
N THR A 151 -11.16 11.29 -10.81
CA THR A 151 -11.47 9.90 -10.46
C THR A 151 -12.80 9.45 -11.05
N ALA A 152 -13.86 10.27 -11.00
CA ALA A 152 -15.18 9.93 -11.55
C ALA A 152 -15.15 9.78 -13.08
N SER A 153 -14.45 10.65 -13.80
CA SER A 153 -14.25 10.52 -15.25
C SER A 153 -13.47 9.25 -15.61
N SER A 154 -12.45 8.90 -14.81
CA SER A 154 -11.69 7.66 -14.98
C SER A 154 -12.55 6.41 -14.71
N ILE A 155 -13.37 6.44 -13.66
CA ILE A 155 -14.32 5.36 -13.34
C ILE A 155 -15.36 5.23 -14.45
N GLY A 156 -15.89 6.34 -14.95
CA GLY A 156 -16.83 6.35 -16.08
C GLY A 156 -16.24 5.72 -17.33
N THR A 157 -14.98 6.05 -17.64
CA THR A 157 -14.23 5.43 -18.76
C THR A 157 -14.12 3.93 -18.58
N SER A 158 -13.74 3.50 -17.37
CA SER A 158 -13.58 2.07 -17.05
C SER A 158 -14.90 1.30 -17.05
N ALA A 159 -15.99 1.89 -16.56
CA ALA A 159 -17.31 1.27 -16.53
C ALA A 159 -17.88 1.14 -17.95
N TYR A 160 -17.64 2.14 -18.81
CA TYR A 160 -18.07 2.11 -20.20
C TYR A 160 -17.38 0.98 -20.99
N TRP A 161 -16.08 0.77 -20.77
CA TRP A 161 -15.35 -0.37 -21.30
C TRP A 161 -15.96 -1.71 -20.89
N GLY A 162 -16.37 -1.85 -19.63
CA GLY A 162 -16.97 -3.08 -19.11
C GLY A 162 -18.40 -3.37 -19.60
N LEU A 163 -19.17 -2.36 -19.99
CA LEU A 163 -20.59 -2.50 -20.36
C LEU A 163 -20.86 -2.63 -21.87
N LYS A 164 -20.13 -1.89 -22.72
CA LYS A 164 -20.28 -1.95 -24.18
C LYS A 164 -18.94 -1.76 -24.88
N PRO A 165 -18.25 -2.84 -25.29
CA PRO A 165 -16.92 -2.74 -25.90
C PRO A 165 -16.91 -2.14 -27.33
N SER A 166 -18.07 -1.97 -27.99
CA SER A 166 -18.15 -1.51 -29.39
C SER A 166 -18.44 -0.02 -29.58
N GLY A 167 -18.69 0.74 -28.52
CA GLY A 167 -18.97 2.17 -28.62
C GLY A 167 -17.72 3.01 -28.37
N TRP A 168 -17.48 4.04 -29.19
CA TRP A 168 -16.43 5.05 -28.95
C TRP A 168 -16.96 6.29 -28.20
N VAL A 169 -18.28 6.42 -28.11
CA VAL A 169 -18.98 7.63 -27.64
C VAL A 169 -18.65 7.96 -26.18
N GLY A 170 -18.52 6.94 -25.32
CA GLY A 170 -18.16 7.15 -23.91
C GLY A 170 -16.78 7.78 -23.74
N TYR A 171 -15.78 7.33 -24.52
CA TYR A 171 -14.43 7.89 -24.49
C TYR A 171 -14.38 9.35 -24.91
N ILE A 172 -15.22 9.75 -25.87
CA ILE A 172 -15.31 11.13 -26.35
C ILE A 172 -15.80 12.07 -25.25
N ILE A 173 -16.55 11.58 -24.26
CA ILE A 173 -17.05 12.41 -23.16
C ILE A 173 -16.11 12.34 -21.96
N THR A 174 -15.67 11.13 -21.58
CA THR A 174 -14.92 10.93 -20.34
C THR A 174 -13.47 11.38 -20.42
N VAL A 175 -12.82 11.24 -21.59
CA VAL A 175 -11.41 11.64 -21.77
C VAL A 175 -11.24 13.16 -21.76
N PRO A 176 -12.07 13.96 -22.47
CA PRO A 176 -12.02 15.42 -22.34
C PRO A 176 -12.40 15.89 -20.93
N LEU A 177 -13.33 15.22 -20.25
CA LEU A 177 -13.67 15.56 -18.86
C LEU A 177 -12.48 15.36 -17.91
N TRP A 178 -11.73 14.27 -18.07
CA TRP A 178 -10.47 14.04 -17.34
C TRP A 178 -9.41 15.11 -17.67
N PHE A 179 -9.27 15.45 -18.95
CA PHE A 179 -8.31 16.46 -19.43
C PHE A 179 -8.64 17.85 -18.88
N LEU A 180 -9.92 18.25 -18.93
CA LEU A 180 -10.42 19.50 -18.37
C LEU A 180 -10.26 19.54 -16.85
N GLY A 181 -10.49 18.43 -16.15
CA GLY A 181 -10.24 18.34 -14.71
C GLY A 181 -8.75 18.55 -14.37
N THR A 182 -7.85 17.98 -15.17
CA THR A 182 -6.40 18.12 -15.00
C THR A 182 -5.92 19.54 -15.32
N ILE A 183 -6.43 20.15 -16.40
CA ILE A 183 -6.13 21.56 -16.77
C ILE A 183 -6.69 22.53 -15.72
N GLY A 184 -7.94 22.32 -15.30
CA GLY A 184 -8.58 23.12 -14.27
C GLY A 184 -7.76 23.11 -12.98
N MET A 185 -7.22 21.95 -12.60
CA MET A 185 -6.30 21.83 -11.48
C MET A 185 -4.99 22.60 -11.70
N HIS A 186 -4.41 22.55 -12.90
CA HIS A 186 -3.16 23.25 -13.23
C HIS A 186 -3.30 24.78 -13.20
N MET A 187 -4.42 25.31 -13.71
CA MET A 187 -4.64 26.75 -13.85
C MET A 187 -5.18 27.42 -12.59
N THR A 188 -6.04 26.73 -11.82
CA THR A 188 -6.79 27.36 -10.72
C THR A 188 -6.13 27.20 -9.35
N LEU A 189 -5.24 26.22 -9.18
CA LEU A 189 -4.64 25.92 -7.88
C LEU A 189 -3.17 26.35 -7.84
N PRO A 190 -2.80 27.30 -6.98
CA PRO A 190 -1.41 27.71 -6.84
C PRO A 190 -0.60 26.59 -6.20
N GLN A 191 0.50 26.21 -6.85
CA GLN A 191 1.37 25.15 -6.37
C GLN A 191 2.08 25.58 -5.08
N GLN A 192 1.75 24.94 -3.94
CA GLN A 192 2.21 25.39 -2.62
C GLN A 192 3.57 24.82 -2.21
N ARG A 193 3.96 23.65 -2.73
CA ARG A 193 5.23 23.00 -2.39
C ARG A 193 6.02 22.65 -3.63
N THR A 194 7.24 23.14 -3.76
CA THR A 194 8.23 22.64 -4.72
C THR A 194 9.12 21.58 -4.06
N PRO A 195 9.57 20.54 -4.78
CA PRO A 195 10.35 19.47 -4.19
C PRO A 195 11.82 19.90 -4.14
N LYS A 196 12.50 19.74 -3.00
CA LYS A 196 13.91 20.17 -2.87
C LYS A 196 14.93 19.28 -3.59
N PHE A 197 14.62 17.99 -3.80
CA PHE A 197 15.57 17.02 -4.36
C PHE A 197 14.97 16.14 -5.47
N TRP A 198 13.89 15.41 -5.17
CA TRP A 198 13.22 14.52 -6.13
C TRP A 198 11.76 14.92 -6.29
N GLY A 199 11.46 15.55 -7.43
CA GLY A 199 10.12 15.92 -7.85
C GLY A 199 9.65 15.06 -9.00
N VAL A 200 8.36 14.75 -9.02
CA VAL A 200 7.74 14.18 -10.21
C VAL A 200 7.76 15.24 -11.32
N PRO A 201 8.33 14.97 -12.51
CA PRO A 201 8.21 15.88 -13.64
C PRO A 201 6.75 15.91 -14.12
N LEU A 202 6.28 17.05 -14.63
CA LEU A 202 4.93 17.21 -15.23
C LEU A 202 3.76 17.04 -14.23
N VAL A 203 3.86 17.54 -12.99
CA VAL A 203 2.69 17.65 -12.10
C VAL A 203 1.79 18.79 -12.60
N PRO A 204 0.46 18.60 -12.79
CA PRO A 204 -0.39 17.50 -12.30
C PRO A 204 -0.66 16.34 -13.29
N TRP A 205 -0.12 16.41 -14.52
CA TRP A 205 -0.38 15.45 -15.60
C TRP A 205 0.08 14.01 -15.32
N LEU A 206 1.30 13.83 -14.81
CA LEU A 206 1.82 12.48 -14.58
C LEU A 206 1.03 11.75 -13.47
N PRO A 207 0.75 12.38 -12.31
CA PRO A 207 -0.12 11.75 -11.31
C PRO A 207 -1.56 11.56 -11.78
N SER A 208 -2.15 12.50 -12.53
CA SER A 208 -3.54 12.34 -13.03
C SER A 208 -3.66 11.22 -14.07
N LEU A 209 -2.63 11.03 -14.92
CA LEU A 209 -2.56 9.92 -15.85
C LEU A 209 -2.44 8.59 -15.09
N SER A 210 -1.61 8.54 -14.04
CA SER A 210 -1.49 7.35 -13.20
C SER A 210 -2.82 6.96 -12.54
N ILE A 211 -3.63 7.93 -12.09
CA ILE A 211 -4.97 7.67 -11.57
C ILE A 211 -5.83 7.02 -12.67
N ALA A 212 -5.86 7.62 -13.86
CA ALA A 212 -6.67 7.12 -14.97
C ALA A 212 -6.27 5.72 -15.41
N THR A 213 -4.97 5.45 -15.61
CA THR A 213 -4.49 4.13 -16.02
C THR A 213 -4.75 3.07 -14.97
N ASN A 214 -4.53 3.39 -13.68
CA ASN A 214 -4.78 2.42 -12.61
C ASN A 214 -6.26 2.07 -12.49
N ILE A 215 -7.17 3.04 -12.63
CA ILE A 215 -8.62 2.81 -12.59
C ILE A 215 -9.08 2.01 -13.82
N PHE A 216 -8.57 2.32 -15.01
CA PHE A 216 -8.90 1.58 -16.24
C PHE A 216 -8.44 0.11 -16.18
N LEU A 217 -7.22 -0.13 -15.72
CA LEU A 217 -6.72 -1.49 -15.47
C LEU A 217 -7.54 -2.19 -14.38
N MET A 218 -7.99 -1.44 -13.37
CA MET A 218 -8.84 -1.96 -12.31
C MET A 218 -10.16 -2.52 -12.86
N GLY A 219 -10.88 -1.78 -13.71
CA GLY A 219 -12.14 -2.27 -14.26
C GLY A 219 -11.97 -3.26 -15.41
N SER A 220 -10.74 -3.52 -15.86
CA SER A 220 -10.43 -4.65 -16.75
C SER A 220 -10.33 -5.98 -15.98
N LEU A 221 -10.23 -5.95 -14.64
CA LEU A 221 -10.28 -7.15 -13.81
C LEU A 221 -11.71 -7.64 -13.62
N GLY A 222 -11.89 -8.96 -13.53
CA GLY A 222 -13.20 -9.57 -13.35
C GLY A 222 -13.89 -9.15 -12.04
N ALA A 223 -15.23 -9.12 -12.04
CA ALA A 223 -16.04 -8.73 -10.87
C ALA A 223 -15.72 -9.54 -9.60
N TRP A 224 -15.31 -10.80 -9.76
CA TRP A 224 -14.88 -11.65 -8.65
C TRP A 224 -13.65 -11.13 -7.91
N ALA A 225 -12.75 -10.40 -8.58
CA ALA A 225 -11.61 -9.78 -7.93
C ALA A 225 -12.06 -8.66 -6.97
N PHE A 226 -13.01 -7.83 -7.41
CA PHE A 226 -13.58 -6.75 -6.60
C PHE A 226 -14.32 -7.27 -5.36
N LEU A 227 -15.13 -8.33 -5.51
CA LEU A 227 -15.83 -8.91 -4.37
C LEU A 227 -14.86 -9.43 -3.31
N ARG A 228 -13.85 -10.21 -3.72
CA ARG A 228 -12.85 -10.77 -2.81
C ARG A 228 -12.02 -9.68 -2.12
N PHE A 229 -11.61 -8.65 -2.88
CA PHE A 229 -10.90 -7.50 -2.33
C PHE A 229 -11.77 -6.70 -1.34
N GLY A 230 -13.06 -6.52 -1.65
CA GLY A 230 -14.03 -5.88 -0.76
C GLY A 230 -14.17 -6.63 0.56
N ILE A 231 -14.36 -7.94 0.53
CA ILE A 231 -14.44 -8.78 1.74
C ILE A 231 -13.14 -8.67 2.55
N CYS A 232 -11.98 -8.80 1.91
CA CYS A 232 -10.68 -8.69 2.58
C CYS A 232 -10.48 -7.32 3.24
N THR A 233 -10.89 -6.25 2.54
CA THR A 233 -10.83 -4.87 3.06
C THR A 233 -11.74 -4.68 4.26
N VAL A 234 -12.96 -5.21 4.22
CA VAL A 234 -13.90 -5.16 5.36
C VAL A 234 -13.32 -5.90 6.56
N VAL A 235 -12.77 -7.10 6.37
CA VAL A 235 -12.13 -7.87 7.44
C VAL A 235 -10.95 -7.09 8.04
N MET A 236 -10.10 -6.48 7.22
CA MET A 236 -9.00 -5.65 7.73
C MET A 236 -9.48 -4.40 8.45
N LEU A 237 -10.56 -3.77 7.99
CA LEU A 237 -11.12 -2.60 8.63
C LEU A 237 -11.76 -2.96 9.99
N LEU A 238 -12.44 -4.10 10.08
CA LEU A 238 -12.94 -4.63 11.35
C LEU A 238 -11.78 -4.88 12.32
N TYR A 239 -10.73 -5.56 11.88
CA TYR A 239 -9.52 -5.75 12.70
C TYR A 239 -8.94 -4.43 13.18
N TYR A 240 -8.82 -3.43 12.30
CA TYR A 240 -8.33 -2.11 12.65
C TYR A 240 -9.23 -1.41 13.69
N VAL A 241 -10.55 -1.45 13.54
CA VAL A 241 -11.48 -0.78 14.46
C VAL A 241 -11.50 -1.45 15.84
N PHE A 242 -11.56 -2.78 15.90
CA PHE A 242 -11.63 -3.50 17.18
C PHE A 242 -10.30 -3.54 17.92
N PHE A 243 -9.20 -3.81 17.21
CA PHE A 243 -7.90 -3.99 17.83
C PHE A 243 -7.03 -2.74 17.70
N GLY A 244 -6.83 -2.25 16.47
CA GLY A 244 -5.89 -1.16 16.19
C GLY A 244 -6.28 0.17 16.83
N LEU A 245 -7.55 0.58 16.72
CA LEU A 245 -8.03 1.84 17.29
C LEU A 245 -8.05 1.79 18.82
N HIS A 246 -8.49 0.68 19.39
CA HIS A 246 -8.54 0.50 20.85
C HIS A 246 -7.12 0.49 21.44
N ALA A 247 -6.18 -0.18 20.80
CA ALA A 247 -4.77 -0.14 21.20
C ALA A 247 -4.17 1.26 20.98
N THR A 248 -4.46 1.96 19.89
CA THR A 248 -3.88 3.30 19.70
C THR A 248 -4.37 4.31 20.76
N TYR A 249 -5.62 4.20 21.21
CA TYR A 249 -6.21 5.17 22.14
C TYR A 249 -5.88 4.89 23.62
N THR A 250 -5.76 3.63 24.01
CA THR A 250 -5.56 3.23 25.42
C THR A 250 -4.14 3.49 25.94
N TRP A 251 -3.12 3.37 25.08
CA TRP A 251 -1.72 3.47 25.50
C TRP A 251 -1.25 4.90 25.86
N PRO A 252 -1.56 5.96 25.09
CA PRO A 252 -1.19 7.33 25.46
C PRO A 252 -1.79 7.77 26.80
N ILE A 253 -3.02 7.33 27.09
CA ILE A 253 -3.72 7.64 28.33
C ILE A 253 -3.03 6.97 29.52
N SER A 254 -2.64 5.70 29.36
CA SER A 254 -1.88 4.98 30.39
C SER A 254 -0.52 5.63 30.64
N ASN A 255 0.23 5.96 29.58
CA ASN A 255 1.56 6.56 29.71
C ASN A 255 1.51 7.97 30.33
N ARG A 256 0.51 8.79 29.98
CA ARG A 256 0.30 10.10 30.63
C ARG A 256 -0.01 9.95 32.13
N LYS A 257 -0.86 8.99 32.51
CA LYS A 257 -1.14 8.71 33.93
C LYS A 257 0.12 8.30 34.68
N LEU A 258 0.96 7.46 34.08
CA LEU A 258 2.24 7.03 34.64
C LEU A 258 3.22 8.20 34.82
N LEU A 259 3.29 9.10 33.84
CA LEU A 259 4.11 10.31 33.92
C LEU A 259 3.62 11.26 35.02
N HIS A 260 2.30 11.48 35.11
CA HIS A 260 1.69 12.27 36.19
C HIS A 260 1.94 11.66 37.56
N LEU A 261 1.86 10.33 37.69
CA LEU A 261 2.17 9.62 38.93
C LEU A 261 3.64 9.75 39.30
N LYS A 262 4.57 9.59 38.34
CA LYS A 262 6.01 9.81 38.58
C LYS A 262 6.34 11.23 39.00
N LEU A 263 5.77 12.23 38.32
CA LEU A 263 5.93 13.64 38.70
C LEU A 263 5.37 13.91 40.09
N ARG A 264 4.18 13.38 40.39
CA ARG A 264 3.57 13.52 41.72
C ARG A 264 4.39 12.84 42.80
N MET A 265 4.95 11.66 42.53
CA MET A 265 5.91 11.01 43.44
C MET A 265 7.13 11.89 43.64
N MET A 266 7.81 12.37 42.58
CA MET A 266 8.98 13.25 42.71
C MET A 266 8.68 14.48 43.57
N THR A 267 7.51 15.10 43.41
CA THR A 267 7.08 16.24 44.26
C THR A 267 6.77 15.87 45.71
N LEU A 268 6.36 14.64 46.00
CA LEU A 268 6.09 14.16 47.36
C LEU A 268 7.40 13.78 48.07
N LEU A 269 8.34 13.20 47.34
CA LEU A 269 9.70 12.88 47.77
C LEU A 269 10.48 14.16 48.12
N GLU A 270 10.37 15.20 47.27
CA GLU A 270 10.94 16.52 47.53
C GLU A 270 10.36 17.20 48.79
N LYS A 271 9.11 16.85 49.15
CA LYS A 271 8.42 17.35 50.34
C LYS A 271 8.59 16.46 51.58
N GLY A 272 9.37 15.37 51.50
CA GLY A 272 9.61 14.47 52.62
C GLY A 272 8.40 13.63 53.07
N LEU A 273 7.38 13.45 52.22
CA LEU A 273 6.22 12.57 52.50
C LEU A 273 6.41 11.19 51.86
N GLU A 274 6.13 10.12 52.62
CA GLU A 274 6.14 8.75 52.09
C GLU A 274 4.99 8.52 51.06
N PRO A 275 5.28 7.87 49.92
CA PRO A 275 4.26 7.59 48.91
C PRO A 275 3.38 6.38 49.28
N LEU A 276 2.07 6.57 49.35
CA LEU A 276 1.07 5.50 49.47
C LEU A 276 0.93 4.73 48.14
N TYR A 277 1.21 3.42 48.16
CA TYR A 277 1.07 2.53 47.01
C TYR A 277 -0.40 2.05 46.89
N PRO A 278 -1.11 2.27 45.77
CA PRO A 278 -2.32 1.52 45.48
C PRO A 278 -1.95 0.10 45.01
N SER A 279 -2.33 -0.91 45.79
CA SER A 279 -1.98 -2.33 45.66
C SER A 279 -2.42 -3.05 44.37
N SER A 280 -2.98 -2.34 43.37
CA SER A 280 -3.59 -2.93 42.18
C SER A 280 -2.81 -2.76 40.87
N PHE A 281 -1.63 -2.14 40.87
CA PHE A 281 -0.83 -1.97 39.65
C PHE A 281 0.51 -2.69 39.74
N ASN A 282 0.61 -3.81 39.04
CA ASN A 282 1.87 -4.49 38.72
C ASN A 282 2.41 -3.88 37.41
N PRO A 283 3.44 -3.00 37.47
CA PRO A 283 4.03 -2.47 36.25
C PRO A 283 4.87 -3.58 35.60
N GLN A 284 4.38 -4.15 34.50
CA GLN A 284 5.28 -4.85 33.58
C GLN A 284 6.44 -3.91 33.21
N PRO A 285 7.68 -4.39 33.19
CA PRO A 285 8.84 -3.55 32.96
C PRO A 285 8.68 -2.85 31.62
N ALA A 286 8.58 -1.53 31.69
CA ALA A 286 8.79 -0.66 30.54
C ALA A 286 10.10 -1.12 29.88
N ILE A 287 10.00 -1.48 28.61
CA ILE A 287 11.14 -1.77 27.75
C ILE A 287 11.92 -0.45 27.63
N ASN A 288 12.79 -0.23 28.62
CA ASN A 288 13.94 0.63 28.48
C ASN A 288 14.84 -0.08 27.47
N ASN A 289 14.87 0.44 26.25
CA ASN A 289 16.07 0.70 25.45
C ASN A 289 15.66 0.89 23.98
N LEU A 290 15.89 2.12 23.49
CA LEU A 290 16.12 2.53 22.09
C LEU A 290 14.96 2.42 21.08
#